data_AF-J9E8T3-F1
#
_entry.id   AF-J9E8T3-F1
#
_cell.length_a   1.000
_cell.length_b   1.000
_cell.length_c   1.000
_cell.angle_alpha   90.00
_cell.angle_beta   90.00
_cell.angle_gamma   90.00
#
_symmetry.space_group_name_H-M   'P 1'
#
loop_
_entity.id
_entity.type
_entity.pdbx_description
1 polymer ?
#
loop_
_entity_poly.entity_id
_entity_poly.type
_entity_poly.pdbx_seq_one_letter_code
_entity_poly.pdbx_strand_id
1 'polypeptide(L)'
;KESDRVIRKKNKDDKQALKVVEAPQVSTAMFLKYNTQLGPPFHIIVDTNFVNFSIKYRIDIMQGFMDCLYAKTIPYVTDCVLGELEKLGQRCKVALKIIKDNRFKRLSCSHKGIYADDCIVQRVTQVCQ
;
A
#
# COMPACT_ATOMS: atom_id res chain seq x y z
N LYS A 1 49.96 4.93 50.37
CA LYS A 1 48.88 3.92 50.30
C LYS A 1 47.56 4.66 50.51
N GLU A 2 46.64 4.53 49.56
CA GLU A 2 45.20 4.87 49.55
C GLU A 2 44.73 6.10 50.37
N SER A 3 44.05 7.09 49.80
CA SER A 3 42.83 6.95 49.02
C SER A 3 42.34 8.34 48.60
N ASP A 4 41.99 8.51 47.34
CA ASP A 4 40.98 9.49 46.91
C ASP A 4 40.31 8.93 45.65
N ARG A 5 39.40 7.97 45.88
CA ARG A 5 38.53 7.43 44.84
C ARG A 5 37.53 8.52 44.50
N VAL A 6 37.78 9.23 43.41
CA VAL A 6 36.80 10.14 42.78
C VAL A 6 35.54 9.33 42.45
N ILE A 7 34.50 9.50 43.25
CA ILE A 7 33.18 8.92 43.02
C ILE A 7 32.57 9.69 41.84
N ARG A 8 32.70 9.14 40.63
CA ARG A 8 31.90 9.58 39.48
C ARG A 8 30.44 9.28 39.78
N LYS A 9 29.66 10.31 40.12
CA LYS A 9 28.19 10.26 40.09
C LYS A 9 27.77 9.81 38.69
N LYS A 10 27.33 8.56 38.55
CA LYS A 10 26.50 8.16 37.41
C LYS A 10 25.18 8.90 37.58
N ASN A 11 24.96 9.93 36.76
CA ASN A 11 23.65 10.52 36.57
C ASN A 11 22.67 9.39 36.28
N LYS A 12 21.59 9.37 37.05
CA LYS A 12 20.63 8.28 37.16
C LYS A 12 19.32 8.70 36.49
N ASP A 13 19.45 9.42 35.39
CA ASP A 13 18.39 9.98 34.54
C ASP A 13 18.80 9.49 33.14
N ASP A 14 18.16 8.52 32.46
CA ASP A 14 16.76 8.43 32.11
C ASP A 14 16.35 6.95 31.91
N LYS A 15 15.90 6.26 32.96
CA LYS A 15 15.33 4.89 32.84
C LYS A 15 13.81 4.89 32.71
N GLN A 16 13.24 5.91 32.08
CA GLN A 16 11.81 6.01 31.75
C GLN A 16 11.59 6.34 30.27
N ALA A 17 12.48 5.90 29.37
CA ALA A 17 12.05 5.70 28.00
C ALA A 17 11.04 4.55 28.00
N LEU A 18 9.74 4.89 28.04
CA LEU A 18 8.65 3.97 27.77
C LEU A 18 9.02 3.16 26.54
N LYS A 19 9.40 1.89 26.72
CA LYS A 19 9.43 0.93 25.61
C LYS A 19 7.98 0.71 25.23
N VAL A 20 7.45 1.59 24.39
CA VAL A 20 6.18 1.36 23.71
C VAL A 20 6.43 0.13 22.84
N VAL A 21 5.97 -1.02 23.32
CA VAL A 21 5.87 -2.21 22.48
C VAL A 21 4.69 -1.91 21.57
N GLU A 22 4.98 -1.41 20.38
CA GLU A 22 4.00 -1.29 19.31
C GLU A 22 3.64 -2.72 18.85
N ALA A 23 2.76 -3.37 19.62
CA ALA A 23 2.12 -4.59 19.18
C ALA A 23 1.11 -4.18 18.11
N PRO A 24 1.24 -4.68 16.86
CA PRO A 24 0.27 -4.38 15.82
C PRO A 24 -1.10 -4.87 16.28
N GLN A 25 -2.01 -3.93 16.51
CA GLN A 25 -3.42 -4.26 16.76
C GLN A 25 -3.98 -4.84 15.46
N VAL A 26 -4.80 -5.89 15.58
CA VAL A 26 -5.47 -6.50 14.44
C VAL A 26 -6.80 -5.78 14.26
N SER A 27 -7.12 -5.38 13.03
CA SER A 27 -8.36 -4.64 12.76
C SER A 27 -9.59 -5.36 13.30
N THR A 28 -10.51 -4.58 13.89
CA THR A 28 -11.82 -5.06 14.35
C THR A 28 -12.70 -5.58 13.20
N ALA A 29 -12.34 -5.25 11.96
CA ALA A 29 -12.94 -5.76 10.73
C ALA A 29 -12.64 -7.24 10.44
N MET A 30 -11.58 -7.80 11.05
CA MET A 30 -11.19 -9.19 10.86
C MET A 30 -11.80 -10.10 11.93
N PHE A 31 -12.82 -10.89 11.56
CA PHE A 31 -13.26 -12.03 12.35
C PHE A 31 -12.49 -13.27 11.92
N LEU A 32 -11.57 -13.79 12.74
CA LEU A 32 -10.80 -15.01 12.43
C LEU A 32 -10.11 -15.00 11.04
N LYS A 33 -9.55 -13.86 10.62
CA LYS A 33 -8.96 -13.57 9.29
C LYS A 33 -9.96 -13.32 8.15
N TYR A 34 -11.26 -13.38 8.40
CA TYR A 34 -12.28 -12.98 7.44
C TYR A 34 -12.57 -11.48 7.59
N ASN A 35 -12.32 -10.71 6.52
CA ASN A 35 -12.63 -9.28 6.50
C ASN A 35 -14.10 -9.09 6.08
N THR A 36 -14.96 -8.77 7.05
CA THR A 36 -16.40 -8.58 6.83
C THR A 36 -16.74 -7.30 6.07
N GLN A 37 -15.77 -6.40 5.86
CA GLN A 37 -15.95 -5.15 5.10
C GLN A 37 -15.75 -5.33 3.59
N LEU A 38 -15.27 -6.52 3.16
CA LEU A 38 -15.18 -6.85 1.74
C LEU A 38 -16.57 -7.23 1.21
N GLY A 39 -17.25 -6.23 0.65
CA GLY A 39 -18.53 -6.41 -0.02
C GLY A 39 -18.65 -5.53 -1.27
N PRO A 40 -19.65 -5.77 -2.13
CA PRO A 40 -19.90 -4.92 -3.28
C PRO A 40 -20.30 -3.48 -2.84
N PRO A 41 -19.76 -2.43 -3.49
CA PRO A 41 -18.82 -2.47 -4.60
C PRO A 41 -17.38 -2.77 -4.17
N PHE A 42 -16.72 -3.71 -4.85
CA PHE A 42 -15.33 -4.05 -4.53
C PHE A 42 -14.37 -2.93 -4.96
N HIS A 43 -13.51 -2.52 -4.03
CA HIS A 43 -12.45 -1.55 -4.27
C HIS A 43 -11.14 -2.28 -4.57
N ILE A 44 -10.65 -2.18 -5.81
CA ILE A 44 -9.50 -2.96 -6.29
C ILE A 44 -8.35 -2.02 -6.59
N ILE A 45 -7.18 -2.23 -6.00
CA ILE A 45 -5.97 -1.48 -6.36
C ILE A 45 -5.27 -2.22 -7.51
N VAL A 46 -4.90 -1.47 -8.55
CA VAL A 46 -4.26 -2.02 -9.75
C VAL A 46 -2.80 -1.61 -9.79
N ASP A 47 -1.92 -2.58 -10.05
CA ASP A 47 -0.47 -2.41 -10.19
C ASP A 47 -0.02 -2.35 -11.67
N THR A 48 1.19 -1.84 -11.93
CA THR A 48 1.78 -1.70 -13.26
C THR A 48 1.88 -3.03 -13.98
N ASN A 49 2.26 -4.10 -13.27
CA ASN A 49 2.44 -5.42 -13.87
C ASN A 49 1.10 -6.00 -14.33
N PHE A 50 0.03 -5.80 -13.54
CA PHE A 50 -1.31 -6.23 -13.90
C PHE A 50 -1.78 -5.56 -15.19
N VAL A 51 -1.55 -4.24 -15.34
CA VAL A 51 -1.91 -3.52 -16.57
C VAL A 51 -1.09 -3.98 -17.77
N ASN A 52 0.20 -4.30 -17.57
CA ASN A 52 1.03 -4.84 -18.64
C ASN A 52 0.52 -6.21 -19.10
N PHE A 53 0.10 -7.07 -18.17
CA PHE A 53 -0.46 -8.37 -18.51
C PHE A 53 -1.86 -8.29 -19.12
N SER A 54 -2.73 -7.38 -18.67
CA SER A 54 -4.05 -7.21 -19.27
C SER A 54 -3.94 -6.79 -20.74
N ILE A 55 -2.99 -5.92 -21.09
CA ILE A 55 -2.69 -5.56 -22.49
C ILE A 55 -2.14 -6.75 -23.26
N LYS A 56 -1.20 -7.51 -22.67
CA LYS A 56 -0.59 -8.68 -23.32
C LYS A 56 -1.64 -9.74 -23.68
N TYR A 57 -2.59 -9.99 -22.78
CA TYR A 57 -3.66 -10.98 -22.95
C TYR A 57 -4.94 -10.40 -23.56
N ARG A 58 -4.96 -9.09 -23.89
CA ARG A 58 -6.12 -8.39 -24.47
C ARG A 58 -7.39 -8.47 -23.62
N ILE A 59 -7.22 -8.38 -22.30
CA ILE A 59 -8.32 -8.39 -21.33
C ILE A 59 -8.71 -6.94 -21.02
N ASP A 60 -9.99 -6.59 -21.19
CA ASP A 60 -10.51 -5.33 -20.63
C ASP A 60 -10.59 -5.49 -19.11
N ILE A 61 -9.83 -4.64 -18.39
CA ILE A 61 -9.68 -4.72 -16.94
C ILE A 61 -11.04 -4.63 -16.24
N MET A 62 -11.94 -3.78 -16.74
CA MET A 62 -13.24 -3.57 -16.10
C MET A 62 -14.16 -4.77 -16.25
N GLN A 63 -14.29 -5.29 -17.47
CA GLN A 63 -15.06 -6.51 -17.72
C GLN A 63 -14.45 -7.70 -16.99
N GLY A 64 -13.12 -7.85 -17.05
CA GLY A 64 -12.42 -8.92 -16.35
C GLY A 64 -12.66 -8.93 -14.84
N PHE A 65 -12.73 -7.76 -14.19
CA PHE A 65 -13.08 -7.69 -12.77
C PHE A 65 -14.54 -8.03 -12.48
N MET A 66 -15.48 -7.57 -13.31
CA MET A 66 -16.90 -7.89 -13.14
C MET A 66 -17.19 -9.38 -13.38
N ASP A 67 -16.56 -9.99 -14.40
CA ASP A 67 -16.72 -11.41 -14.71
C ASP A 67 -16.05 -12.31 -13.67
N CYS A 68 -14.97 -11.84 -13.04
CA CYS A 68 -14.26 -12.58 -11.99
C CYS A 68 -14.98 -12.53 -10.63
N LEU A 69 -15.47 -11.36 -10.24
CA LEU A 69 -16.06 -11.14 -8.90
C LEU A 69 -17.59 -11.19 -8.90
N TYR A 70 -18.23 -11.25 -10.07
CA TYR A 70 -19.70 -11.22 -10.26
C TYR A 70 -20.40 -10.07 -9.51
N ALA A 71 -19.73 -8.93 -9.40
CA ALA A 71 -20.18 -7.79 -8.63
C ALA A 71 -19.69 -6.48 -9.23
N LYS A 72 -20.23 -5.35 -8.75
CA LYS A 72 -19.76 -4.02 -9.13
C LYS A 72 -18.35 -3.79 -8.58
N THR A 73 -17.42 -3.41 -9.46
CA THR A 73 -16.02 -3.19 -9.11
C THR A 73 -15.61 -1.75 -9.41
N ILE A 74 -14.79 -1.17 -8.55
CA ILE A 74 -14.23 0.17 -8.70
C ILE A 74 -12.71 0.02 -8.62
N PRO A 75 -11.99 0.10 -9.75
CA PRO A 75 -10.55 0.04 -9.75
C PRO A 75 -9.95 1.38 -9.34
N TYR A 76 -8.86 1.30 -8.61
CA TYR A 76 -8.06 2.39 -8.13
C TYR A 76 -6.65 2.27 -8.64
N VAL A 77 -6.07 3.39 -9.03
CA VAL A 77 -4.67 3.49 -9.42
C VAL A 77 -3.99 4.52 -8.54
N THR A 78 -2.84 4.14 -7.99
CA THR A 78 -2.03 4.99 -7.14
C THR A 78 -1.11 5.88 -7.97
N ASP A 79 -0.72 7.02 -7.40
CA ASP A 79 0.23 7.94 -8.05
C ASP A 79 1.59 7.29 -8.35
N CYS A 80 2.05 6.37 -7.50
CA CYS A 80 3.31 5.65 -7.69
C CYS A 80 3.27 4.74 -8.92
N VAL A 81 2.17 3.97 -9.10
CA VAL A 81 1.94 3.12 -10.29
C VAL A 81 1.90 3.96 -11.57
N LEU A 82 1.27 5.14 -11.51
CA LEU A 82 1.29 6.08 -12.64
C LEU A 82 2.72 6.56 -12.95
N GLY A 83 3.49 6.93 -11.91
CA GLY A 83 4.88 7.36 -12.05
C GLY A 83 5.81 6.29 -12.61
N GLU A 84 5.62 5.02 -12.23
CA GLU A 84 6.36 3.89 -12.80
C GLU A 84 6.06 3.69 -14.29
N LEU A 85 4.80 3.81 -14.69
CA LEU A 85 4.41 3.70 -16.11
C LEU A 85 4.90 4.88 -16.95
N GLU A 86 4.94 6.08 -16.38
CA GLU A 86 5.54 7.25 -17.03
C GLU A 86 7.06 7.08 -17.19
N LYS A 87 7.74 6.46 -16.22
CA LYS A 87 9.17 6.13 -16.30
C LYS A 87 9.50 5.10 -17.38
N LEU A 88 8.61 4.14 -17.63
CA LEU A 88 8.73 3.16 -18.73
C LEU A 88 8.56 3.80 -20.13
N GLY A 89 8.01 5.01 -20.19
CA GLY A 89 8.00 5.88 -21.37
C GLY A 89 7.15 5.35 -22.53
N GLN A 90 7.70 5.40 -23.74
CA GLN A 90 6.98 5.15 -25.00
C GLN A 90 6.35 3.74 -25.08
N ARG A 91 6.99 2.74 -24.44
CA ARG A 91 6.54 1.33 -24.50
C ARG A 91 5.18 1.13 -23.83
N CYS A 92 4.84 1.95 -22.85
CA CYS A 92 3.63 1.82 -22.03
C CYS A 92 2.55 2.88 -22.37
N LYS A 93 2.61 3.51 -23.56
CA LYS A 93 1.61 4.50 -23.99
C LYS A 93 0.17 4.00 -23.93
N VAL A 94 -0.05 2.74 -24.29
CA VAL A 94 -1.39 2.12 -24.25
C VAL A 94 -1.84 1.95 -22.80
N ALA A 95 -0.96 1.48 -21.91
CA ALA A 95 -1.24 1.37 -20.48
C ALA A 95 -1.61 2.72 -19.85
N LEU A 96 -0.86 3.78 -20.17
CA LEU A 96 -1.15 5.13 -19.70
C LEU A 96 -2.52 5.64 -20.17
N LYS A 97 -2.97 5.29 -21.39
CA LYS A 97 -4.31 5.65 -21.87
C LYS A 97 -5.40 4.89 -21.13
N ILE A 98 -5.21 3.60 -20.86
CA ILE A 98 -6.18 2.76 -20.14
C ILE A 98 -6.36 3.26 -18.71
N ILE A 99 -5.26 3.57 -18.02
CA ILE A 99 -5.29 4.03 -16.62
C ILE A 99 -5.86 5.43 -16.47
N LYS A 100 -5.66 6.31 -17.47
CA LYS A 100 -6.21 7.67 -17.47
C LYS A 100 -7.69 7.71 -17.86
N ASP A 101 -8.33 6.56 -18.10
CA ASP A 101 -9.76 6.47 -18.32
C ASP A 101 -10.52 6.88 -17.05
N ASN A 102 -11.61 7.64 -17.22
CA ASN A 102 -12.44 8.18 -16.13
C ASN A 102 -13.10 7.08 -15.28
N ARG A 103 -13.11 5.85 -15.79
CA ARG A 103 -13.61 4.69 -15.04
C ARG A 103 -12.67 4.28 -13.89
N PHE A 104 -11.39 4.63 -13.94
CA PHE A 104 -10.42 4.41 -12.85
C PHE A 104 -10.41 5.58 -11.87
N LYS A 105 -10.40 5.27 -10.58
CA LYS A 105 -10.23 6.28 -9.53
C LYS A 105 -8.76 6.45 -9.17
N ARG A 106 -8.32 7.69 -9.03
CA ARG A 106 -6.94 8.00 -8.64
C ARG A 106 -6.80 8.06 -7.12
N LEU A 107 -5.77 7.41 -6.57
CA LEU A 107 -5.38 7.50 -5.18
C LEU A 107 -4.09 8.29 -5.05
N SER A 108 -4.13 9.35 -4.25
CA SER A 108 -2.94 10.14 -3.97
C SER A 108 -1.99 9.41 -3.02
N CYS A 109 -0.70 9.53 -3.29
CA CYS A 109 0.36 8.93 -2.47
C CYS A 109 1.23 10.01 -1.83
N SER A 110 1.50 9.88 -0.53
CA SER A 110 2.30 10.82 0.26
C SER A 110 3.62 10.19 0.72
N HIS A 111 4.35 9.55 -0.21
CA HIS A 111 5.65 8.93 0.08
C HIS A 111 6.71 9.42 -0.90
N LYS A 112 7.98 9.37 -0.47
CA LYS A 112 9.11 9.75 -1.33
C LYS A 112 9.45 8.60 -2.27
N GLY A 113 9.46 8.88 -3.57
CA GLY A 113 9.76 7.89 -4.62
C GLY A 113 8.52 7.29 -5.26
N ILE A 114 8.74 6.40 -6.23
CA ILE A 114 7.67 5.84 -7.08
C ILE A 114 7.53 4.33 -6.93
N TYR A 115 8.15 3.71 -5.93
CA TYR A 115 8.09 2.26 -5.76
C TYR A 115 6.69 1.82 -5.34
N ALA A 116 5.95 1.19 -6.25
CA ALA A 116 4.54 0.89 -6.07
C ALA A 116 4.29 -0.21 -5.02
N ASP A 117 5.15 -1.23 -4.96
CA ASP A 117 4.97 -2.38 -4.07
C ASP A 117 4.87 -1.94 -2.60
N ASP A 118 5.83 -1.15 -2.12
CA ASP A 118 5.86 -0.65 -0.73
C ASP A 118 4.63 0.19 -0.42
N CYS A 119 4.19 1.02 -1.37
CA CYS A 119 3.00 1.84 -1.22
C CYS A 119 1.73 0.98 -1.06
N ILE A 120 1.57 -0.03 -1.91
CA ILE A 120 0.39 -0.90 -1.91
C ILE A 120 0.39 -1.74 -0.62
N VAL A 121 1.52 -2.31 -0.24
CA VAL A 121 1.66 -3.11 0.99
C VAL A 121 1.33 -2.26 2.22
N GLN A 122 1.90 -1.05 2.32
CA GLN A 122 1.61 -0.15 3.45
C GLN A 122 0.12 0.22 3.50
N ARG A 123 -0.48 0.54 2.36
CA ARG A 123 -1.90 0.92 2.28
C ARG A 123 -2.84 -0.21 2.68
N VAL A 124 -2.57 -1.44 2.23
CA VAL A 124 -3.38 -2.61 2.59
C VAL A 124 -3.18 -2.98 4.05
N THR A 125 -1.95 -2.87 4.56
CA THR A 125 -1.63 -3.19 5.95
C THR A 125 -2.32 -2.25 6.93
N GLN A 126 -2.37 -0.94 6.64
CA GLN A 126 -3.06 0.06 7.47
C GLN A 126 -4.57 -0.19 7.61
N VAL A 127 -5.23 -0.76 6.60
CA VAL A 127 -6.67 -1.08 6.66
C VAL A 127 -6.92 -2.36 7.47
N CYS A 128 -5.92 -3.24 7.55
CA CYS A 128 -5.99 -4.51 8.26
C CYS A 128 -5.54 -4.44 9.73
N GLN A 129 -4.99 -3.30 10.17
CA GLN A 129 -4.70 -2.96 11.58
C GLN A 129 -5.88 -2.23 12.21
#